data_AF-K1S0G0-F1
#
_entry.id   AF-K1S0G0-F1
#
_cell.length_a   1.000
_cell.length_b   1.000
_cell.length_c   1.000
_cell.angle_alpha   90.00
_cell.angle_beta   90.00
_cell.angle_gamma   90.00
#
_symmetry.space_group_name_H-M   'P 1'
#
loop_
_entity.id
_entity.type
_entity.pdbx_description
1 polymer ?
#
loop_
_entity_poly.entity_id
_entity_poly.type
_entity_poly.pdbx_seq_one_letter_code
_entity_poly.pdbx_strand_id
1 'polypeptide(L)'
;MSAVDARKEHYEAVEILGIPGLFTTLRVDRTTIPKGVYAYDMQTSEQDWSQPCLLARHITVEHFGTVLTASPVPIPPNGYLDLSPG
;
A
#
# COMPACT_ATOMS: atom_id res chain seq x y z
N MET A 1 0.46 -10.95 12.91
CA MET A 1 1.08 -11.60 11.74
C MET A 1 2.42 -10.93 11.47
N SER A 2 3.47 -11.70 11.16
CA SER A 2 4.77 -11.13 10.79
C SER A 2 4.69 -10.55 9.37
N ALA A 3 5.46 -9.49 9.10
CA ALA A 3 5.57 -8.95 7.75
C ALA A 3 6.29 -9.96 6.81
N VAL A 4 5.94 -9.95 5.52
CA VAL A 4 6.49 -10.85 4.50
C VAL A 4 7.67 -10.21 3.75
N ASP A 5 8.57 -11.05 3.23
CA ASP A 5 9.68 -10.60 2.38
C ASP A 5 9.17 -10.14 1.02
N ALA A 6 9.44 -8.88 0.68
CA ALA A 6 8.98 -8.22 -0.55
C ALA A 6 9.39 -8.94 -1.84
N ARG A 7 10.42 -9.79 -1.78
CA ARG A 7 10.99 -10.48 -2.94
C ARG A 7 10.43 -11.89 -3.15
N LYS A 8 9.67 -12.40 -2.17
CA LYS A 8 9.16 -13.78 -2.15
C LYS A 8 7.64 -13.84 -2.15
N GLU A 9 6.99 -12.77 -1.75
CA GLU A 9 5.54 -12.67 -1.71
C GLU A 9 4.92 -12.74 -3.11
N HIS A 10 3.71 -13.31 -3.18
CA HIS A 10 2.90 -13.28 -4.38
C HIS A 10 2.07 -11.99 -4.42
N TYR A 11 2.11 -11.31 -5.55
CA TYR A 11 1.42 -10.04 -5.73
C TYR A 11 0.41 -10.11 -6.87
N GLU A 12 -0.67 -9.35 -6.71
CA GLU A 12 -1.61 -9.05 -7.78
C GLU A 12 -1.19 -7.75 -8.47
N ALA A 13 -1.22 -7.74 -9.80
CA ALA A 13 -0.97 -6.53 -10.57
C ALA A 13 -2.17 -5.59 -10.47
N VAL A 14 -1.92 -4.35 -10.08
CA VAL A 14 -2.95 -3.30 -9.91
C VAL A 14 -2.48 -1.99 -10.51
N GLU A 15 -3.38 -1.02 -10.59
CA GLU A 15 -3.05 0.36 -10.89
C GLU A 15 -3.59 1.25 -9.78
N ILE A 16 -2.74 2.13 -9.24
CA ILE A 16 -3.12 3.10 -8.23
C ILE A 16 -2.81 4.50 -8.75
N LEU A 17 -3.85 5.32 -8.94
CA LEU A 17 -3.72 6.71 -9.43
C LEU A 17 -2.98 6.82 -10.78
N GLY A 18 -3.21 5.88 -11.69
CA GLY A 18 -2.49 5.81 -12.97
C GLY A 18 -1.08 5.22 -12.88
N ILE A 19 -0.64 4.78 -11.69
CA ILE A 19 0.68 4.20 -11.47
C ILE A 19 0.54 2.68 -11.34
N PRO A 20 1.18 1.89 -12.23
CA PRO A 20 1.22 0.43 -12.09
C PRO A 20 1.88 0.01 -10.78
N GLY A 21 1.28 -0.97 -10.12
CA GLY A 21 1.72 -1.46 -8.82
C GLY A 21 1.48 -2.96 -8.62
N LEU A 22 2.04 -3.46 -7.53
CA LEU A 22 1.93 -4.84 -7.06
C LEU A 22 1.29 -4.84 -5.68
N PHE A 23 0.15 -5.49 -5.53
CA PHE A 23 -0.67 -5.52 -4.31
C PHE A 23 -0.61 -6.86 -3.60
N THR A 24 -0.60 -6.81 -2.27
CA THR A 24 -0.84 -7.95 -1.38
C THR A 24 -1.67 -7.47 -0.19
N THR A 25 -2.54 -8.32 0.36
CA THR A 25 -3.26 -8.03 1.61
C THR A 25 -2.36 -8.10 2.83
N LEU A 26 -1.15 -8.64 2.69
CA LEU A 26 -0.18 -8.78 3.78
C LEU A 26 0.64 -7.50 4.01
N ARG A 27 1.22 -7.41 5.20
CA ARG A 27 2.23 -6.39 5.51
C ARG A 27 3.57 -6.83 4.93
N VAL A 28 4.27 -5.91 4.26
CA VAL A 28 5.60 -6.16 3.69
C VAL A 28 6.70 -5.63 4.60
N ASP A 29 7.74 -6.43 4.81
CA ASP A 29 8.95 -6.01 5.53
C ASP A 29 9.71 -4.97 4.71
N ARG A 30 9.68 -3.73 5.21
CA ARG A 30 10.30 -2.57 4.54
C ARG A 30 11.80 -2.72 4.32
N THR A 31 12.48 -3.54 5.12
CA THR A 31 13.93 -3.78 4.99
C THR A 31 14.27 -4.67 3.80
N THR A 32 13.30 -5.41 3.27
CA THR A 32 13.47 -6.33 2.14
C THR A 32 13.09 -5.71 0.79
N ILE A 33 12.57 -4.48 0.79
CA ILE A 33 12.16 -3.77 -0.42
C ILE A 33 13.39 -3.46 -1.30
N PRO A 34 13.38 -3.86 -2.59
CA PRO A 34 14.48 -3.52 -3.51
C PRO A 34 14.67 -2.02 -3.70
N LYS A 35 15.90 -1.60 -4.01
CA LYS A 35 16.19 -0.20 -4.35
C LYS A 35 15.35 0.25 -5.55
N GLY A 36 14.79 1.45 -5.48
CA GLY A 36 13.93 2.00 -6.54
C GLY A 36 12.48 1.50 -6.49
N VAL A 37 12.12 0.65 -5.53
CA VAL A 37 10.74 0.27 -5.26
C VAL A 37 10.22 1.07 -4.07
N TYR A 38 9.01 1.60 -4.21
CA TYR A 38 8.31 2.36 -3.19
C TYR A 38 7.16 1.52 -2.65
N ALA A 39 6.88 1.64 -1.35
CA ALA A 39 5.81 0.87 -0.73
C ALA A 39 4.91 1.75 0.11
N TYR A 40 3.62 1.47 0.01
CA TYR A 40 2.56 2.20 0.68
C TYR A 40 1.57 1.19 1.27
N ASP A 41 1.12 1.48 2.48
CA ASP A 41 0.01 0.77 3.09
C ASP A 41 -1.30 1.45 2.67
N MET A 42 -2.34 0.65 2.53
CA MET A 42 -3.71 1.09 2.37
C MET A 42 -4.50 0.80 3.65
N GLN A 43 -5.34 1.74 4.05
CA GLN A 43 -6.29 1.60 5.14
C GLN A 43 -7.70 1.53 4.58
N THR A 44 -8.55 0.79 5.27
CA THR A 44 -9.98 0.68 4.99
C THR A 44 -10.79 1.22 6.15
N SER A 45 -12.09 1.39 5.94
CA SER A 45 -13.03 1.69 7.02
C SER A 45 -13.37 0.42 7.80
N GLU A 46 -13.51 0.51 9.12
CA GLU A 46 -14.03 -0.60 9.95
C GLU A 46 -15.42 -1.09 9.47
N GLN A 47 -16.17 -0.20 8.81
CA GLN A 47 -17.53 -0.43 8.32
C GLN A 47 -17.58 -0.94 6.88
N ASP A 48 -16.48 -0.78 6.12
CA ASP A 48 -16.41 -1.17 4.72
C ASP A 48 -15.00 -1.65 4.38
N TRP A 49 -14.87 -2.98 4.25
CA TRP A 49 -13.66 -3.70 3.86
C TRP A 49 -13.64 -4.05 2.37
N SER A 50 -14.58 -3.52 1.58
CA SER A 50 -14.59 -3.78 0.14
C SER A 50 -13.61 -2.90 -0.63
N GLN A 51 -13.18 -1.78 -0.05
CA GLN A 51 -12.31 -0.81 -0.72
C GLN A 51 -11.43 -0.02 0.27
N PRO A 52 -10.20 0.36 -0.13
CA PRO A 52 -9.37 1.23 0.67
C PRO A 52 -9.87 2.69 0.63
N CYS A 53 -9.72 3.41 1.75
CA CYS A 53 -10.05 4.83 1.87
C CYS A 53 -8.83 5.75 2.03
N LEU A 54 -7.66 5.20 2.36
CA LEU A 54 -6.46 6.01 2.59
C LEU A 54 -5.20 5.27 2.14
N LEU A 55 -4.23 6.01 1.59
CA LEU A 55 -2.90 5.53 1.22
C LEU A 55 -1.82 6.29 2.00
N ALA A 56 -0.92 5.60 2.68
CA ALA A 56 0.18 6.21 3.43
C ALA A 56 1.44 5.33 3.43
N ARG A 57 2.58 5.85 3.87
CA ARG A 57 3.83 5.06 3.95
C ARG A 57 3.77 3.95 5.01
N HIS A 58 2.98 4.18 6.06
CA HIS A 58 2.76 3.21 7.12
C HIS A 58 1.40 3.39 7.78
N ILE A 59 0.66 2.30 7.93
CA ILE A 59 -0.67 2.28 8.57
C ILE A 59 -0.66 1.20 9.65
N THR A 60 -1.10 1.55 10.86
CA THR A 60 -1.07 0.65 12.02
C THR A 60 -2.41 -0.01 12.32
N VAL A 61 -3.52 0.57 11.87
CA VAL A 61 -4.90 0.10 12.13
C VAL A 61 -5.66 -0.11 10.83
N GLU A 62 -6.65 -1.02 10.81
CA GLU A 62 -7.50 -1.30 9.64
C GLU A 62 -6.73 -1.44 8.32
N HIS A 63 -5.62 -2.17 8.38
CA HIS A 63 -4.72 -2.38 7.24
C HIS A 63 -5.42 -3.23 6.18
N PHE A 64 -5.68 -2.62 5.03
CA PHE A 64 -6.29 -3.26 3.87
C PHE A 64 -5.26 -4.08 3.08
N GLY A 65 -4.04 -3.57 2.99
CA GLY A 65 -2.95 -4.22 2.28
C GLY A 65 -1.80 -3.28 1.97
N THR A 66 -0.82 -3.80 1.24
CA THR A 66 0.38 -3.07 0.82
C THR A 66 0.45 -3.04 -0.70
N VAL A 67 0.75 -1.87 -1.27
CA VAL A 67 1.09 -1.73 -2.68
C VAL A 67 2.56 -1.35 -2.85
N LEU A 68 3.24 -2.04 -3.76
CA LEU A 68 4.59 -1.71 -4.22
C LEU A 68 4.51 -1.04 -5.60
N THR A 69 5.31 -0.02 -5.84
CA THR A 69 5.33 0.73 -7.10
C THR A 69 6.77 0.98 -7.54
N ALA A 70 6.99 1.01 -8.85
CA ALA A 70 8.30 1.34 -9.45
C ALA A 70 8.54 2.86 -9.56
N SER A 71 7.48 3.66 -9.36
CA SER A 71 7.51 5.12 -9.35
C SER A 71 6.87 5.64 -8.07
N PRO A 72 7.38 6.71 -7.46
CA PRO A 72 6.83 7.23 -6.22
C PRO A 72 5.42 7.78 -6.44
N VAL A 73 4.50 7.42 -5.55
CA VAL A 73 3.19 8.08 -5.43
C VAL A 73 3.39 9.43 -4.72
N PRO A 74 2.84 10.54 -5.24
CA PRO A 74 2.95 11.86 -4.62
C PRO A 74 2.07 11.95 -3.36
N ILE A 75 2.61 11.48 -2.23
CA ILE A 75 1.96 11.63 -0.93
C ILE A 75 2.08 13.08 -0.45
N PRO A 76 0.97 13.77 -0.09
CA PRO A 76 1.02 15.14 0.37
C PRO A 76 1.76 15.32 1.71
N PRO A 77 2.11 16.56 2.12
CA PRO A 77 2.86 16.83 3.35
C PRO A 77 2.19 16.37 4.65
N ASN A 78 0.86 16.20 4.65
CA ASN A 78 0.11 15.62 5.78
C ASN A 78 0.38 14.11 5.98
N GLY A 79 1.11 13.47 5.06
CA GLY A 79 1.61 12.10 5.20
C GLY A 79 0.69 11.02 4.64
N TYR A 80 -0.47 11.37 4.09
CA TYR A 80 -1.40 10.42 3.49
C TYR A 80 -2.21 11.03 2.34
N LEU A 81 -2.68 10.16 1.46
CA LEU A 81 -3.63 10.49 0.41
C LEU A 81 -4.99 9.89 0.76
N ASP A 82 -6.04 10.69 0.68
CA ASP A 82 -7.42 10.22 0.77
C ASP A 82 -7.82 9.58 -0.58
N LEU A 83 -8.35 8.37 -0.53
CA LEU A 83 -8.84 7.60 -1.68
C LEU A 83 -10.37 7.57 -1.73
N SER A 84 -11.04 8.11 -0.72
CA SER A 84 -12.49 8.12 -0.66
C SER A 84 -13.06 8.91 -1.85
N PRO A 85 -14.11 8.42 -2.52
CA PRO A 85 -14.79 9.21 -3.52
C PRO A 85 -15.31 10.51 -2.88
N GLY A 86 -14.97 11.65 -3.48
CA GLY A 86 -15.45 12.97 -3.05
C GLY A 86 -16.93 13.21 -3.31
#